data_AF-A0A939KP44-F1
#
_entry.id   AF-A0A939KP44-F1
#
_cell.length_a   1.000
_cell.length_b   1.000
_cell.length_c   1.000
_cell.angle_alpha   90.00
_cell.angle_beta   90.00
_cell.angle_gamma   90.00
#
_symmetry.space_group_name_H-M   'P 1'
#
loop_
_entity.id
_entity.type
_entity.pdbx_description
1 polymer ?
#
loop_
_entity_poly.entity_id
_entity_poly.type
_entity_poly.pdbx_seq_one_letter_code
_entity_poly.pdbx_strand_id
1 'polypeptide(L)'
;KENPFDLVFHGGSGSSAQEIADAVSYGVIKMNVDTDTQYAFTRPVAGHMLANYDGVLKTDGEMGNKKSYDPRVWGASAEAGMAARIVEAAQQLGSVGKTF
;
A
#
# COMPACT_ATOMS: atom_id res chain seq x y z
N LYS A 1 -26.98 -11.01 18.58
CA LYS A 1 -25.63 -10.77 18.00
C LYS A 1 -24.71 -11.77 18.70
N GLU A 2 -24.08 -12.71 17.98
CA GLU A 2 -23.17 -13.68 18.61
C GLU A 2 -21.92 -13.01 19.21
N ASN A 3 -21.45 -11.92 18.59
CA ASN A 3 -20.39 -11.06 19.12
C ASN A 3 -20.98 -9.72 19.61
N PRO A 4 -20.87 -9.38 20.90
CA PRO A 4 -21.47 -8.17 21.45
C PRO A 4 -20.64 -6.91 21.20
N PHE A 5 -19.35 -7.03 20.87
CA PHE A 5 -18.42 -5.93 20.67
C PHE A 5 -18.03 -5.75 19.20
N ASP A 6 -17.82 -4.49 18.82
CA ASP A 6 -17.27 -4.09 17.54
C ASP A 6 -15.77 -3.81 17.74
N LEU A 7 -14.92 -4.81 17.44
CA LEU A 7 -13.49 -4.76 17.77
C LEU A 7 -12.66 -4.12 16.65
N VAL A 8 -11.58 -3.44 17.03
CA VAL A 8 -10.61 -2.80 16.14
C VAL A 8 -9.21 -3.38 16.37
N PHE A 9 -8.57 -3.87 15.32
CA PHE A 9 -7.18 -4.33 15.34
C PHE A 9 -6.25 -3.20 14.90
N HIS A 10 -5.58 -2.58 15.87
CA HIS A 10 -4.52 -1.62 15.62
C HIS A 10 -3.19 -2.30 15.31
N GLY A 11 -2.41 -1.75 14.37
CA GLY A 11 -1.07 -2.25 14.04
C GLY A 11 -1.06 -3.53 13.20
N GLY A 12 -1.98 -3.66 12.24
CA GLY A 12 -2.08 -4.87 11.41
C GLY A 12 -1.01 -5.01 10.31
N SER A 13 -0.11 -4.04 10.16
CA SER A 13 1.01 -4.15 9.22
C SER A 13 2.04 -5.15 9.72
N GLY A 14 2.49 -6.05 8.85
CA GLY A 14 3.43 -7.13 9.20
C GLY A 14 2.82 -8.34 9.93
N SER A 15 1.52 -8.32 10.25
CA SER A 15 0.82 -9.50 10.76
C SER A 15 0.71 -10.59 9.69
N SER A 16 0.78 -11.84 10.12
CA SER A 16 0.56 -13.00 9.26
C SER A 16 -0.91 -13.14 8.86
N ALA A 17 -1.17 -13.84 7.76
CA ALA A 17 -2.53 -14.14 7.32
C ALA A 17 -3.33 -14.92 8.39
N GLN A 18 -2.67 -15.78 9.18
CA GLN A 18 -3.31 -16.53 10.25
C GLN A 18 -3.75 -15.62 11.41
N GLU A 19 -2.90 -14.69 11.86
CA GLU A 19 -3.25 -13.74 12.92
C GLU A 19 -4.43 -12.86 12.52
N ILE A 20 -4.48 -12.43 11.25
CA ILE A 20 -5.61 -11.67 10.71
C ILE A 20 -6.89 -12.51 10.68
N ALA A 21 -6.81 -13.76 10.19
CA ALA A 21 -7.95 -14.66 10.14
C ALA A 21 -8.52 -14.96 11.54
N ASP A 22 -7.66 -15.20 12.52
CA ASP A 22 -8.05 -15.43 13.91
C ASP A 22 -8.75 -14.20 14.49
N ALA A 23 -8.16 -13.00 14.30
CA ALA A 23 -8.75 -11.75 14.77
C ALA A 23 -10.15 -11.50 14.18
N VAL A 24 -10.34 -11.77 12.89
CA VAL A 24 -11.66 -11.68 12.24
C VAL A 24 -12.63 -12.69 12.85
N SER A 25 -12.19 -13.93 13.09
CA SER A 25 -13.03 -14.97 13.73
C SER A 25 -13.50 -14.58 15.14
N TYR A 26 -12.71 -13.76 15.84
CA TYR A 26 -13.04 -13.24 17.18
C TYR A 26 -13.86 -11.94 17.15
N GLY A 27 -14.26 -11.46 15.98
CA GLY A 27 -15.18 -10.32 15.85
C GLY A 27 -14.51 -8.97 15.58
N VAL A 28 -13.25 -8.94 15.11
CA VAL A 28 -12.66 -7.71 14.56
C VAL A 28 -13.39 -7.30 13.28
N ILE A 29 -13.86 -6.05 13.26
CA ILE A 29 -14.57 -5.47 12.11
C ILE A 29 -13.75 -4.40 11.37
N LYS A 30 -12.62 -3.97 11.94
CA LYS A 30 -11.75 -2.93 11.39
C LYS A 30 -10.30 -3.21 11.75
N MET A 31 -9.41 -3.15 10.78
CA MET A 31 -7.96 -3.24 10.99
C MET A 31 -7.28 -1.97 10.45
N ASN A 32 -6.33 -1.41 11.21
CA ASN A 32 -5.48 -0.33 10.75
C ASN A 32 -4.25 -0.91 10.03
N VAL A 33 -4.03 -0.48 8.79
CA VAL A 33 -2.84 -0.79 7.99
C VAL A 33 -2.26 0.54 7.53
N ASP A 34 -0.99 0.80 7.85
CA ASP A 34 -0.33 2.05 7.50
C ASP A 34 1.08 1.78 6.97
N THR A 35 1.96 1.19 7.77
CA THR A 35 3.35 0.89 7.40
C THR A 35 3.46 0.09 6.10
N ASP A 36 2.63 -0.94 5.91
CA ASP A 36 2.68 -1.73 4.68
C ASP A 36 2.23 -0.92 3.46
N THR A 37 1.24 -0.04 3.62
CA THR A 37 0.77 0.82 2.53
C THR A 37 1.80 1.92 2.21
N GLN A 38 2.46 2.49 3.21
CA GLN A 38 3.56 3.44 3.03
C GLN A 38 4.72 2.80 2.26
N TYR A 39 5.09 1.57 2.63
CA TYR A 39 6.13 0.82 1.93
C TYR A 39 5.73 0.50 0.49
N ALA A 40 4.51 -0.01 0.27
CA ALA A 40 4.00 -0.34 -1.06
C ALA A 40 3.93 0.89 -1.99
N PHE A 41 3.59 2.06 -1.45
CA PHE A 41 3.61 3.32 -2.18
C PHE A 41 5.03 3.77 -2.53
N THR A 42 5.96 3.72 -1.56
CA THR A 42 7.33 4.23 -1.71
C THR A 42 8.21 3.33 -2.59
N ARG A 43 8.00 2.01 -2.52
CA ARG A 43 8.82 0.99 -3.20
C ARG A 43 9.01 1.20 -4.70
N PRO A 44 7.95 1.48 -5.51
CA PRO A 44 8.12 1.77 -6.94
C PRO A 44 8.76 3.14 -7.19
N VAL A 45 8.53 4.14 -6.33
CA VAL A 45 9.15 5.47 -6.45
C VAL A 45 10.66 5.35 -6.28
N ALA A 46 11.13 4.66 -5.23
CA ALA A 46 12.56 4.42 -5.02
C ALA A 46 13.19 3.70 -6.22
N GLY A 47 12.52 2.69 -6.77
CA GLY A 47 12.97 2.00 -7.99
C GLY A 47 13.06 2.93 -9.20
N HIS A 48 12.05 3.77 -9.43
CA HIS A 48 12.00 4.72 -10.54
C HIS A 48 13.15 5.72 -10.46
N MET A 49 13.39 6.30 -9.28
CA MET A 49 14.45 7.31 -9.09
C MET A 49 15.84 6.72 -9.33
N LEU A 50 16.09 5.51 -8.82
CA LEU A 50 17.39 4.83 -9.01
C LEU A 50 17.61 4.44 -10.48
N ALA A 51 16.58 3.93 -11.16
CA ALA A 51 16.69 3.49 -12.55
C ALA A 51 16.74 4.65 -13.56
N ASN A 52 16.29 5.85 -13.18
CA ASN A 52 16.23 7.03 -14.04
C ASN A 52 17.04 8.20 -13.47
N TYR A 53 18.10 7.92 -12.71
CA TYR A 53 18.85 8.92 -11.94
C TYR A 53 19.25 10.17 -12.75
N ASP A 54 19.82 9.98 -13.93
CA ASP A 54 20.22 11.03 -14.88
C ASP A 54 19.04 11.73 -15.57
N GLY A 55 17.87 11.08 -15.63
CA GLY A 55 16.63 11.65 -16.12
C GLY A 55 15.88 12.47 -15.06
N VAL A 56 15.97 12.10 -13.78
CA VAL A 56 15.27 12.80 -12.68
C VAL A 56 16.08 13.93 -12.08
N LEU A 57 17.39 13.97 -12.34
CA LEU A 57 18.30 15.04 -11.93
C LEU A 57 18.83 15.81 -13.15
N LYS A 58 19.40 16.98 -12.89
CA LYS A 58 20.25 17.68 -13.86
C LYS A 58 21.70 17.24 -13.62
N THR A 59 22.25 16.46 -14.54
CA THR A 59 23.64 15.96 -14.47
C THR A 59 24.44 16.51 -15.65
N ASP A 60 25.73 16.78 -15.43
CA ASP A 60 26.70 17.14 -16.49
C ASP A 60 26.27 18.28 -17.43
N GLY A 61 25.47 19.24 -16.93
CA GLY A 61 24.96 20.39 -17.68
C GLY A 61 23.66 20.15 -18.45
N GLU A 62 23.12 18.93 -18.43
CA GLU A 62 21.84 18.57 -19.04
C GLU A 62 20.64 18.95 -18.17
N MET A 63 19.46 19.09 -18.80
CA MET A 63 18.23 19.53 -18.14
C MET A 63 17.40 18.40 -17.50
N GLY A 64 17.88 17.15 -17.59
CA GLY A 64 17.13 15.94 -17.22
C GLY A 64 16.05 15.60 -18.25
N ASN A 65 15.28 14.55 -17.97
CA ASN A 65 14.22 14.05 -18.85
C ASN A 65 12.84 14.30 -18.23
N LYS A 66 12.03 15.12 -18.92
CA LYS A 66 10.65 15.42 -18.49
C LYS A 66 9.82 14.18 -18.22
N LYS A 67 9.96 13.13 -19.02
CA LYS A 67 9.22 11.87 -18.82
C LYS A 67 9.66 11.11 -17.57
N SER A 68 10.87 11.38 -17.07
CA SER A 68 11.39 10.75 -15.87
C SER A 68 11.03 11.54 -14.61
N TYR A 69 11.12 12.88 -14.64
CA TYR A 69 10.81 13.71 -13.47
C TYR A 69 9.34 14.10 -13.31
N ASP A 70 8.51 13.96 -14.36
CA ASP A 70 7.07 14.27 -14.26
C ASP A 70 6.43 13.42 -13.15
N PRO A 71 5.87 14.04 -12.10
CA PRO A 71 5.40 13.32 -10.92
C PRO A 71 4.28 12.33 -11.23
N ARG A 72 3.56 12.53 -12.33
CA ARG A 72 2.48 11.63 -12.75
C ARG A 72 3.00 10.28 -13.22
N VAL A 73 4.24 10.22 -13.70
CA VAL A 73 4.82 8.99 -14.24
C VAL A 73 5.17 8.02 -13.11
N TRP A 74 5.94 8.46 -12.12
CA TRP A 74 6.25 7.61 -10.96
C TRP A 74 5.10 7.56 -9.95
N GLY A 75 4.27 8.61 -9.87
CA GLY A 75 3.11 8.66 -8.99
C GLY A 75 2.04 7.62 -9.35
N ALA A 76 1.79 7.40 -10.65
CA ALA A 76 0.88 6.33 -11.08
C ALA A 76 1.32 4.94 -10.61
N SER A 77 2.63 4.66 -10.66
CA SER A 77 3.20 3.41 -10.14
C SER A 77 3.10 3.31 -8.61
N ALA A 78 3.27 4.42 -7.90
CA ALA A 78 3.10 4.49 -6.44
C ALA A 78 1.66 4.19 -6.01
N GLU A 79 0.69 4.83 -6.64
CA GLU A 79 -0.74 4.59 -6.42
C GLU A 79 -1.12 3.15 -6.74
N ALA A 80 -0.64 2.59 -7.85
CA ALA A 80 -0.88 1.20 -8.22
C ALA A 80 -0.30 0.21 -7.19
N GLY A 81 0.90 0.48 -6.68
CA GLY A 81 1.53 -0.33 -5.63
C GLY A 81 0.73 -0.32 -4.33
N MET A 82 0.29 0.85 -3.88
CA MET A 82 -0.56 0.99 -2.70
C MET A 82 -1.94 0.32 -2.89
N ALA A 83 -2.56 0.50 -4.06
CA ALA A 83 -3.85 -0.11 -4.38
C ALA A 83 -3.77 -1.64 -4.33
N ALA A 84 -2.72 -2.25 -4.89
CA ALA A 84 -2.50 -3.68 -4.81
C ALA A 84 -2.38 -4.17 -3.35
N ARG A 85 -1.68 -3.43 -2.49
CA ARG A 85 -1.57 -3.77 -1.06
C ARG A 85 -2.90 -3.65 -0.33
N ILE A 86 -3.74 -2.68 -0.66
CA ILE A 86 -5.09 -2.53 -0.11
C ILE A 86 -5.99 -3.70 -0.53
N VAL A 87 -5.91 -4.13 -1.80
CA VAL A 87 -6.67 -5.30 -2.28
C VAL A 87 -6.29 -6.56 -1.49
N GLU A 88 -5.00 -6.79 -1.25
CA GLU A 88 -4.54 -7.89 -0.40
C GLU A 88 -5.11 -7.80 1.02
N ALA A 89 -5.08 -6.62 1.65
CA ALA A 89 -5.68 -6.44 2.98
C ALA A 89 -7.18 -6.72 2.99
N ALA A 90 -7.92 -6.28 1.95
CA ALA A 90 -9.34 -6.55 1.82
C ALA A 90 -9.64 -8.05 1.64
N GLN A 91 -8.79 -8.78 0.93
CA GLN A 91 -8.89 -10.24 0.79
C GLN A 91 -8.67 -10.94 2.14
N GLN A 92 -7.62 -10.56 2.87
CA GLN A 92 -7.29 -11.11 4.20
C GLN A 92 -8.40 -10.83 5.23
N LEU A 93 -9.02 -9.64 5.17
CA LEU A 93 -10.14 -9.26 6.04
C LEU A 93 -11.51 -9.82 5.58
N GLY A 94 -11.57 -10.48 4.42
CA GLY A 94 -12.80 -11.05 3.88
C GLY A 94 -13.87 -10.02 3.48
N SER A 95 -13.48 -8.78 3.14
CA SER A 95 -14.39 -7.70 2.75
C SER A 95 -14.60 -7.55 1.24
N VAL A 96 -13.79 -8.24 0.42
CA VAL A 96 -13.91 -8.23 -1.04
C VAL A 96 -15.31 -8.68 -1.48
N GLY A 97 -15.91 -7.92 -2.41
CA GLY A 97 -17.22 -8.22 -3.00
C GLY A 97 -18.42 -7.95 -2.08
N LYS A 98 -18.22 -7.31 -0.92
CA LYS A 98 -19.29 -7.00 0.05
C LYS A 98 -19.62 -5.51 0.12
N THR A 99 -19.51 -4.81 -1.00
CA THR A 99 -19.89 -3.38 -1.10
C THR A 99 -21.40 -3.25 -0.98
N PHE A 100 -21.86 -2.32 -0.14
CA PHE A 100 -23.26 -1.97 0.08
C PHE A 100 -23.72 -0.86 -0.86
#